data_AF-I7LCJ6-F1
#
_entry.id   AF-I7LCJ6-F1
#
_cell.length_a   1.000
_cell.length_b   1.000
_cell.length_c   1.000
_cell.angle_alpha   90.00
_cell.angle_beta   90.00
_cell.angle_gamma   90.00
#
_symmetry.space_group_name_H-M   'P 1'
#
loop_
_entity.id
_entity.type
_entity.pdbx_description
1 polymer ?
#
loop_
_entity_poly.entity_id
_entity_poly.type
_entity_poly.pdbx_seq_one_letter_code
_entity_poly.pdbx_strand_id
1 'polypeptide(L)'
;MRREQRVCERNTVIDEAYDLGEAAAWDNLVALKNEVKKLSQLEQVILFDHLLERKTITQLVEECGVPRTTLKRLKQQLLGKLRAVIER
;
A
#
# COMPACT_ATOMS: atom_id res chain seq x y z
N MET A 1 -39.43 -31.53 14.25
CA MET A 1 -38.82 -30.27 14.72
C MET A 1 -37.52 -30.05 13.97
N ARG A 2 -37.36 -28.92 13.26
CA ARG A 2 -36.13 -28.59 12.51
C ARG A 2 -35.06 -28.14 13.51
N ARG A 3 -33.89 -28.78 13.47
CA ARG A 3 -32.73 -28.42 14.30
C ARG A 3 -31.89 -27.44 13.48
N GLU A 4 -32.03 -26.15 13.76
CA GLU A 4 -31.19 -25.12 13.15
C GLU A 4 -29.75 -25.35 13.63
N GLN A 5 -28.87 -25.76 12.71
CA GLN A 5 -27.44 -25.73 12.91
C GLN A 5 -27.03 -24.27 13.07
N ARG A 6 -26.77 -23.85 14.32
CA ARG A 6 -26.04 -22.60 14.57
C ARG A 6 -24.67 -22.79 13.94
N VAL A 7 -24.40 -22.03 12.88
CA VAL A 7 -23.06 -21.84 12.35
C VAL A 7 -22.23 -21.30 13.52
N CYS A 8 -21.32 -22.11 14.04
CA CYS A 8 -20.29 -21.60 14.94
C CYS A 8 -19.48 -20.59 14.13
N GLU A 9 -19.66 -19.31 14.42
CA GLU A 9 -18.70 -18.28 14.09
C GLU A 9 -17.35 -18.77 14.62
N ARG A 10 -16.42 -19.05 13.71
CA ARG A 10 -15.04 -19.33 14.09
C ARG A 10 -14.49 -18.03 14.65
N ASN A 11 -14.49 -17.90 15.97
CA ASN A 11 -13.66 -16.94 16.67
C ASN A 11 -12.21 -17.34 16.39
N THR A 12 -11.63 -16.79 15.32
CA THR A 12 -10.18 -16.69 15.22
C THR A 12 -9.71 -15.99 16.49
N VAL A 13 -8.77 -16.63 17.20
CA VAL A 13 -8.23 -16.17 18.47
C VAL A 13 -7.72 -14.74 18.27
N ILE A 14 -8.26 -13.79 19.02
CA ILE A 14 -7.93 -12.36 18.94
C ILE A 14 -6.42 -12.11 19.09
N ASP A 15 -5.68 -13.04 19.70
CA ASP A 15 -4.23 -12.95 19.89
C ASP A 15 -3.45 -12.80 18.57
N GLU A 16 -3.86 -13.44 17.47
CA GLU A 16 -3.18 -13.26 16.17
C GLU A 16 -3.41 -11.85 15.57
N ALA A 17 -4.48 -11.16 15.98
CA ALA A 17 -4.76 -9.78 15.61
C ALA A 17 -4.09 -8.78 16.57
N TYR A 18 -3.72 -9.19 17.78
CA TYR A 18 -3.06 -8.35 18.78
C TYR A 18 -1.63 -8.01 18.37
N ASP A 19 -0.92 -8.97 17.76
CA ASP A 19 0.43 -8.77 17.20
C ASP A 19 0.48 -7.77 16.03
N LEU A 20 -0.65 -7.54 15.35
CA LEU A 20 -0.77 -6.48 14.33
C LEU A 20 -0.92 -5.08 14.95
N GLY A 21 -1.39 -5.00 16.19
CA GLY A 21 -1.64 -3.76 16.91
C GLY A 21 -0.40 -3.18 17.57
N GLU A 22 0.50 -4.03 18.07
CA GLU A 22 1.61 -3.61 18.94
C GLU A 22 2.86 -3.10 18.18
N ALA A 23 3.01 -3.47 16.91
CA ALA A 23 4.17 -3.10 16.08
C ALA A 23 3.86 -2.22 14.86
N ALA A 24 2.58 -2.02 14.51
CA ALA A 24 2.22 -1.16 13.39
C ALA A 24 2.28 0.31 13.82
N ALA A 25 3.17 1.08 13.20
CA ALA A 25 3.16 2.54 13.30
C ALA A 25 1.89 3.09 12.62
N TRP A 26 0.75 3.03 13.31
CA TRP A 26 -0.55 3.48 12.81
C TRP A 26 -0.52 4.95 12.37
N ASP A 27 0.26 5.77 13.07
CA ASP A 27 0.51 7.16 12.68
C ASP A 27 1.16 7.26 11.29
N ASN A 28 2.10 6.36 10.97
CA ASN A 28 2.69 6.28 9.64
C ASN A 28 1.66 5.89 8.57
N LEU A 29 0.73 5.00 8.90
CA LEU A 29 -0.36 4.63 7.98
C LEU A 29 -1.32 5.80 7.72
N VAL A 30 -1.66 6.57 8.76
CA VAL A 30 -2.49 7.78 8.63
C VAL A 30 -1.75 8.86 7.83
N ALA A 31 -0.47 9.09 8.12
CA ALA A 31 0.36 10.04 7.42
C ALA A 31 0.53 9.67 5.93
N LEU A 32 0.79 8.39 5.66
CA LEU A 32 0.88 7.85 4.31
C LEU A 32 -0.43 8.04 3.54
N LYS A 33 -1.58 7.70 4.16
CA LYS A 33 -2.91 7.88 3.54
C LYS A 33 -3.16 9.34 3.16
N ASN A 34 -2.74 10.29 3.98
CA ASN A 34 -2.87 11.71 3.68
C ASN A 34 -1.90 12.16 2.58
N GLU A 35 -0.70 11.59 2.53
CA GLU A 35 0.29 11.91 1.51
C GLU A 35 -0.09 11.37 0.13
N VAL A 36 -0.65 10.16 0.06
CA VAL A 36 -1.12 9.56 -1.20
C VAL A 36 -2.09 10.47 -1.95
N LYS A 37 -2.96 11.20 -1.23
CA LYS A 37 -3.90 12.16 -1.83
C LYS A 37 -3.22 13.35 -2.52
N LYS A 38 -1.96 13.64 -2.20
CA LYS A 38 -1.16 14.74 -2.77
C LYS A 38 -0.29 14.26 -3.95
N LEU A 39 -0.16 12.95 -4.13
CA LEU A 39 0.61 12.38 -5.22
C LEU A 39 -0.08 12.64 -6.55
N SER A 40 0.70 12.98 -7.57
CA SER A 40 0.23 13.01 -8.95
C SER A 40 -0.24 11.62 -9.38
N GLN A 41 -1.08 11.56 -10.42
CA GLN A 41 -1.59 10.29 -10.94
C GLN A 41 -0.46 9.31 -11.29
N LEU A 42 0.64 9.81 -11.85
CA LEU A 42 1.77 8.97 -12.23
C LEU A 42 2.58 8.49 -11.01
N GLU A 43 2.68 9.29 -9.96
CA GLU A 43 3.25 8.85 -8.68
C GLU A 43 2.37 7.80 -7.99
N GLN A 44 1.05 7.92 -8.08
CA GLN A 44 0.12 6.90 -7.57
C GLN A 44 0.29 5.58 -8.33
N VAL A 45 0.39 5.60 -9.66
CA VAL A 45 0.68 4.39 -10.46
C VAL A 45 2.01 3.76 -10.03
N ILE A 46 3.06 4.56 -9.83
CA ILE A 46 4.34 4.02 -9.35
C ILE A 46 4.18 3.41 -7.94
N LEU A 47 3.42 4.05 -7.06
CA LEU A 47 3.20 3.53 -5.70
C LEU A 47 2.44 2.21 -5.71
N PHE A 48 1.24 2.19 -6.30
CA PHE A 48 0.36 1.04 -6.24
C PHE A 48 0.87 -0.09 -7.13
N ASP A 49 1.02 0.15 -8.42
CA ASP A 49 1.33 -0.90 -9.38
C ASP A 49 2.78 -1.36 -9.27
N HIS A 50 3.75 -0.45 -9.16
CA HIS A 50 5.17 -0.84 -9.13
C HIS A 50 5.68 -1.22 -7.75
N LEU A 51 5.43 -0.41 -6.71
CA LEU A 51 6.00 -0.67 -5.38
C LEU A 51 5.19 -1.70 -4.59
N LEU A 52 3.85 -1.67 -4.65
CA LEU A 52 3.00 -2.58 -3.87
C LEU A 52 2.66 -3.87 -4.64
N GLU A 53 2.20 -3.75 -5.90
CA GLU A 53 1.84 -4.91 -6.73
C GLU A 53 3.02 -5.52 -7.49
N ARG A 54 4.21 -4.91 -7.39
CA ARG A 54 5.47 -5.40 -7.98
C ARG A 54 5.47 -5.50 -9.50
N LYS A 55 4.62 -4.74 -10.22
CA LYS A 55 4.77 -4.58 -11.68
C LYS A 55 6.16 -4.05 -12.00
N THR A 56 6.74 -4.47 -13.13
CA THR A 56 8.04 -3.97 -13.55
C THR A 56 7.92 -2.57 -14.14
N ILE A 57 9.02 -1.80 -14.10
CA ILE A 57 9.07 -0.51 -14.81
C ILE A 57 8.82 -0.70 -16.32
N THR A 58 9.20 -1.84 -16.90
CA THR A 58 8.93 -2.11 -18.32
C THR A 58 7.44 -2.19 -18.60
N GLN A 59 6.68 -2.93 -17.78
CA GLN A 59 5.23 -3.02 -17.90
C GLN A 59 4.58 -1.63 -17.76
N LEU A 60 5.04 -0.80 -16.82
CA LEU A 60 4.53 0.58 -16.69
C LEU A 60 4.83 1.46 -17.91
N VAL A 61 5.97 1.27 -18.59
CA VAL A 61 6.27 2.00 -19.83
C VAL A 61 5.26 1.64 -20.91
N GLU A 62 4.92 0.35 -21.03
CA GLU A 62 3.95 -0.15 -22.01
C GLU A 62 2.52 0.32 -21.70
N GLU A 63 2.11 0.29 -20.43
CA GLU A 63 0.76 0.68 -20.00
C GLU A 63 0.52 2.20 -20.03
N CYS A 64 1.51 2.99 -19.60
CA CYS A 64 1.34 4.44 -19.44
C CYS A 64 1.88 5.26 -20.63
N GLY A 65 2.68 4.65 -21.53
CA GLY A 65 3.36 5.36 -22.61
C GLY A 65 4.42 6.36 -22.15
N VAL A 66 4.84 6.29 -20.88
CA VAL A 66 5.82 7.21 -20.29
C VAL A 66 7.23 6.66 -20.44
N PRO A 67 8.24 7.49 -20.81
CA PRO A 67 9.62 7.04 -20.92
C PRO A 67 10.15 6.41 -19.62
N ARG A 68 10.92 5.32 -19.78
CA ARG A 68 11.56 4.59 -18.67
C ARG A 68 12.39 5.49 -17.75
N THR A 69 13.11 6.46 -18.33
CA THR A 69 13.94 7.41 -17.58
C THR A 69 13.09 8.30 -16.67
N THR A 70 11.95 8.78 -17.17
CA THR A 70 10.98 9.57 -16.41
C THR A 70 10.40 8.77 -15.24
N LEU A 71 9.96 7.53 -15.48
CA LEU A 71 9.41 6.66 -14.43
C LEU A 71 10.46 6.36 -13.34
N LYS A 72 11.71 6.09 -13.73
CA LYS A 72 12.81 5.87 -12.76
C LYS A 72 13.08 7.11 -11.90
N ARG A 73 13.12 8.30 -12.50
CA ARG A 73 13.32 9.56 -11.79
C ARG A 73 12.16 9.84 -10.83
N LEU A 74 10.92 9.67 -11.29
CA LEU A 74 9.73 9.84 -10.45
C LEU A 74 9.70 8.84 -9.30
N LYS A 75 10.09 7.57 -9.53
CA LYS A 75 10.23 6.58 -8.45
C LYS A 75 11.20 7.05 -7.37
N GLN A 76 12.38 7.54 -7.74
CA GLN A 76 13.35 8.04 -6.77
C GLN A 76 12.80 9.24 -5.97
N GLN A 77 12.15 10.19 -6.66
CA GLN A 77 11.52 11.34 -6.00
C GLN A 77 10.41 10.90 -5.04
N LEU A 78 9.56 9.97 -5.46
CA LEU A 78 8.49 9.40 -4.65
C LEU A 78 9.04 8.71 -3.40
N LEU A 79 10.07 7.87 -3.54
CA LEU A 79 10.69 7.20 -2.38
C LEU A 79 11.26 8.21 -1.38
N GLY A 80 11.82 9.32 -1.85
CA GLY A 80 12.26 10.42 -0.99
C GLY A 80 11.10 11.06 -0.20
N LYS A 81 9.97 11.31 -0.87
CA LYS A 81 8.76 11.85 -0.22
C LYS A 81 8.21 10.89 0.83
N LEU A 82 8.06 9.61 0.48
CA LEU A 82 7.53 8.57 1.37
C LEU A 82 8.40 8.37 2.60
N ARG A 83 9.73 8.37 2.42
CA ARG A 83 10.69 8.30 3.51
C ARG A 83 10.51 9.45 4.50
N ALA A 84 10.40 10.69 4.01
CA ALA A 84 10.18 11.86 4.85
C ALA A 84 8.84 11.85 5.61
N VAL A 85 7.86 11.06 5.15
CA VAL A 85 6.55 10.90 5.81
C VAL A 85 6.60 9.84 6.89
N ILE A 86 7.36 8.77 6.69
CA ILE A 86 7.46 7.62 7.61
C ILE A 86 8.50 7.85 8.71
N GLU A 87 9.57 8.60 8.43
CA GLU A 87 10.62 8.94 9.41
C GLU A 87 10.32 10.20 10.23
N ARG A 88 9.06 10.67 10.19
CA ARG A 88 8.59 11.84 10.93
C ARG A 88 7.99 11.42 12.26
#